data_AF-A0A7W9FF28-F1
#
_entry.id   AF-A0A7W9FF28-F1
#
_cell.length_a   1.000
_cell.length_b   1.000
_cell.length_c   1.000
_cell.angle_alpha   90.00
_cell.angle_beta   90.00
_cell.angle_gamma   90.00
#
_symmetry.space_group_name_H-M   'P 1'
#
loop_
_entity.id
_entity.type
_entity.pdbx_description
1 polymer ?
#
loop_
_entity_poly.entity_id
_entity_poly.type
_entity_poly.pdbx_seq_one_letter_code
_entity_poly.pdbx_strand_id
1 'polypeptide(L)' 'MMDWAGMLQAGVRTGVAPEAVWRLSLKEWRMLTAEVGGAGPPGRAVLEQMARQWPDTDAARATGGIE' A
#
# COMPACT_ATOMS: atom_id res chain seq x y z
N MET A 1 -0.46 6.91 13.71
CA MET A 1 -1.04 6.10 14.81
C MET A 1 -2.21 5.34 14.22
N MET A 2 -2.32 4.03 14.43
CA MET A 2 -3.38 3.23 13.80
C MET A 2 -4.76 3.63 14.32
N ASP A 3 -5.67 3.98 13.42
CA ASP A 3 -7.07 4.25 13.75
C ASP A 3 -7.83 2.92 13.97
N TRP A 4 -7.71 2.38 15.18
CA TRP A 4 -8.37 1.14 15.59
C TRP A 4 -9.89 1.23 15.53
N ALA A 5 -10.45 2.42 15.79
CA ALA A 5 -11.88 2.65 15.71
C ALA A 5 -12.36 2.59 14.25
N GLY A 6 -11.63 3.23 13.34
CA GLY A 6 -11.87 3.13 11.90
C GLY A 6 -11.78 1.70 11.38
N MET A 7 -10.83 0.91 11.89
CA MET A 7 -10.71 -0.52 11.55
C MET A 7 -11.96 -1.31 11.95
N LEU A 8 -12.40 -1.23 13.22
CA LEU A 8 -13.61 -1.93 13.67
C LEU A 8 -14.87 -1.49 12.92
N GLN A 9 -15.01 -0.18 12.66
CA GLN A 9 -16.13 0.36 11.90
C GLN A 9 -16.17 -0.16 10.46
N ALA A 10 -15.01 -0.27 9.78
CA ALA A 10 -14.93 -0.84 8.45
C ALA A 10 -15.38 -2.31 8.43
N GLY A 11 -15.08 -3.07 9.48
CA GLY A 11 -15.46 -4.49 9.61
C GLY A 11 -16.96 -4.65 9.78
N VAL A 12 -17.57 -3.83 10.65
CA VAL A 12 -19.03 -3.82 10.82
C VAL A 12 -19.73 -3.46 9.50
N ARG A 13 -19.18 -2.49 8.74
CA ARG A 13 -19.72 -2.09 7.43
C ARG A 13 -19.63 -3.19 6.37
N THR A 14 -18.66 -4.10 6.46
CA THR A 14 -18.50 -5.24 5.54
C THR A 14 -19.22 -6.51 6.04
N GLY A 15 -19.93 -6.44 7.17
CA GLY A 15 -20.67 -7.56 7.75
C GLY A 15 -19.82 -8.52 8.59
N VAL A 16 -18.59 -8.14 8.91
CA VAL A 16 -17.71 -8.91 9.80
C VAL A 16 -18.08 -8.57 11.24
N ALA A 17 -18.39 -9.60 12.04
CA ALA A 17 -18.62 -9.43 13.47
C ALA A 17 -17.37 -8.85 14.17
N PRO A 18 -17.49 -7.96 15.16
CA PRO A 18 -16.35 -7.34 15.83
C PRO A 18 -15.32 -8.33 16.37
N GLU A 19 -15.76 -9.49 16.87
CA GLU A 19 -14.91 -10.56 17.38
C GLU A 19 -14.14 -11.27 16.26
N ALA A 20 -14.71 -11.32 15.05
CA ALA A 20 -14.08 -11.93 13.89
C ALA A 20 -12.96 -11.05 13.29
N VAL A 21 -13.03 -9.73 13.47
CA VAL A 21 -11.95 -8.79 13.06
C VAL A 21 -10.60 -9.20 13.66
N TRP A 22 -10.60 -9.63 14.93
CA TRP A 22 -9.39 -10.05 15.65
C TRP A 22 -8.85 -11.42 15.23
N ARG A 23 -9.67 -12.22 14.54
CA ARG A 23 -9.27 -13.55 14.03
C ARG A 23 -8.71 -13.51 12.63
N LEU A 24 -8.95 -12.42 11.89
CA LEU A 24 -8.43 -12.24 10.54
C LEU A 24 -6.95 -11.90 10.59
N SER A 25 -6.18 -12.47 9.67
CA SER A 25 -4.86 -11.95 9.39
C SER A 25 -4.94 -10.55 8.78
N LEU A 26 -3.90 -9.73 8.96
CA LEU A 26 -3.83 -8.40 8.36
C LEU A 26 -3.95 -8.45 6.82
N LYS A 27 -3.53 -9.54 6.20
CA LYS A 27 -3.67 -9.77 4.76
C LYS A 27 -5.15 -9.93 4.35
N GLU A 28 -5.88 -10.80 5.05
CA GLU A 28 -7.30 -11.02 4.81
C GLU A 28 -8.11 -9.76 5.10
N TRP A 29 -7.80 -9.07 6.18
CA TRP A 29 -8.38 -7.78 6.50
C TRP A 29 -8.19 -6.76 5.36
N ARG A 30 -6.95 -6.59 4.88
CA ARG A 30 -6.66 -5.71 3.74
C ARG A 30 -7.35 -6.14 2.47
N MET A 31 -7.58 -7.44 2.25
CA MET A 31 -8.35 -7.90 1.09
C MET A 31 -9.84 -7.55 1.20
N LEU A 32 -10.41 -7.60 2.41
CA LEU A 32 -11.82 -7.28 2.66
C LEU A 32 -12.09 -5.76 2.68
N THR A 33 -11.12 -4.96 3.11
CA THR A 33 -11.27 -3.50 3.25
C THR A 33 -10.49 -2.70 2.22
N ALA A 34 -9.75 -3.35 1.32
CA ALA A 34 -9.17 -2.64 0.19
C ALA A 34 -10.31 -2.09 -0.65
N GLU A 35 -10.52 -0.77 -0.59
CA GLU A 35 -11.18 -0.10 -1.69
C GLU A 35 -10.41 -0.45 -2.97
N VAL A 36 -11.12 -0.93 -3.99
CA VAL A 36 -10.59 -1.03 -5.35
C VAL A 36 -10.31 0.41 -5.82
N GLY A 37 -9.18 1.00 -5.42
CA GLY A 37 -8.78 2.36 -5.81
C GLY A 37 -8.29 3.33 -4.71
N GLY A 38 -7.90 2.87 -3.51
CA GLY A 38 -7.59 3.74 -2.36
C GLY A 38 -6.21 4.40 -2.28
N ALA A 39 -5.44 4.48 -3.36
CA ALA A 39 -4.27 5.37 -3.44
C ALA A 39 -4.24 5.96 -4.85
N GLY A 40 -4.81 7.16 -5.00
CA GLY A 40 -4.65 7.92 -6.23
C GLY A 40 -3.17 8.07 -6.59
N PRO A 41 -2.85 8.26 -7.87
CA PRO A 41 -1.46 8.39 -8.31
C PRO A 41 -0.75 9.48 -7.49
N PRO A 42 0.52 9.24 -7.08
CA PRO A 42 1.25 10.16 -6.23
C PRO A 42 1.28 11.56 -6.85
N GLY A 43 0.99 12.57 -6.02
CA GLY A 43 1.09 13.97 -6.45
C GLY A 43 2.50 14.35 -6.88
N ARG A 44 2.64 15.44 -7.63
CA ARG A 44 3.93 15.84 -8.24
C ARG A 44 5.10 15.93 -7.25
N ALA A 45 4.87 16.45 -6.05
CA ALA A 45 5.90 16.54 -5.01
C ALA A 45 6.41 15.17 -4.54
N VAL A 46 5.53 14.15 -4.52
CA VAL A 46 5.91 12.78 -4.15
C VAL A 46 6.72 12.15 -5.27
N LEU A 47 6.32 12.35 -6.53
CA LEU A 47 7.08 11.90 -7.70
C LEU A 47 8.48 12.52 -7.75
N GLU A 48 8.63 13.81 -7.46
CA GLU A 48 9.93 14.50 -7.42
C GLU A 48 10.83 14.02 -6.26
N GLN A 49 10.23 13.62 -5.14
CA GLN A 49 10.97 13.00 -4.05
C GLN A 49 11.46 11.60 -4.44
N MET A 50 10.60 10.80 -5.08
CA MET A 50 10.95 9.47 -5.57
C MET A 50 12.05 9.52 -6.63
N ALA A 51 11.98 10.45 -7.58
CA ALA A 51 12.99 10.62 -8.63
C ALA A 51 14.38 11.03 -8.10
N ARG A 52 14.44 11.76 -6.97
CA ARG A 52 15.71 12.06 -6.30
C ARG A 52 16.26 10.89 -5.50
N GLN A 53 15.37 10.06 -4.96
CA GLN A 53 15.73 8.95 -4.09
C GLN A 53 16.13 7.71 -4.88
N TRP A 54 15.50 7.50 -6.04
CA TRP A 54 15.86 6.53 -7.06
C TRP A 54 16.10 7.26 -8.37
N PRO A 55 17.26 7.90 -8.54
CA PRO A 55 17.61 8.51 -9.82
C PRO A 55 17.74 7.38 -10.84
N ASP A 56 16.98 7.48 -11.93
CA ASP A 56 17.09 6.57 -13.06
C ASP A 56 18.40 6.85 -13.81
N THR A 57 19.52 6.41 -13.23
CA THR A 57 20.81 6.42 -13.93
C THR A 57 20.85 5.21 -14.86
N ASP A 58 21.19 5.43 -16.13
CA ASP A 58 21.37 4.41 -17.18
C ASP A 58 22.50 3.39 -16.89
N ALA A 59 23.04 3.37 -15.67
CA ALA A 59 24.15 2.51 -15.25
C ALA A 59 23.81 1.01 -15.33
N ALA A 60 22.53 0.63 -15.33
CA ALA A 60 22.10 -0.75 -15.56
C ALA A 60 22.32 -1.23 -17.01
N ARG A 61 22.53 -0.34 -17.99
CA ARG A 61 22.92 -0.72 -19.36
C ARG A 61 24.44 -0.72 -19.60
N ALA A 62 25.21 -0.05 -18.74
CA ALA A 62 26.67 0.03 -18.87
C ALA A 62 27.42 -1.20 -18.33
N THR A 63 26.74 -2.12 -17.63
CA THR A 63 27.31 -3.41 -17.17
C THR A 63 26.79 -4.60 -17.99
N GLY A 64 26.55 -4.38 -19.28
CA GLY A 64 26.36 -5.43 -20.29
C GLY A 64 27.63 -5.62 -21.13
N GLY A 65 28.81 -5.54 -20.52
CA GLY A 65 30.06 -6.03 -21.09
C GLY A 65 30.32 -7.42 -20.54
N ILE A 66 29.84 -8.43 -21.24
CA ILE A 66 30.36 -9.80 -21.18
C ILE A 66 30.73 -10.17 -22.60
N GLU A 67 32.05 -10.24 -22.80
CA GLU A 67 32.85 -10.92 -23.82
C GLU A 67 32.22 -11.30 -25.17
#